data_AF-A0AAV2NCI8-F1
#
_entry.id   AF-A0AAV2NCI8-F1
#
_cell.length_a   1.000
_cell.length_b   1.000
_cell.length_c   1.000
_cell.angle_alpha   90.00
_cell.angle_beta   90.00
_cell.angle_gamma   90.00
#
_symmetry.space_group_name_H-M   'P 1'
#
loop_
_entity.id
_entity.type
_entity.pdbx_description
1 polymer ?
#
loop_
_entity_poly.entity_id
_entity_poly.type
_entity_poly.pdbx_seq_one_letter_code
_entity_poly.pdbx_strand_id
1 'polypeptide(L)'
;MPRFSDWLGRDFGSISFRLTQLITGHGCFGHYLHRMRKRDSPVCLHCTCLDDTVEHTVFECPAWVDQRLELWTKLNINIENKVIMNLGTIMGSVLESPDRWFAFSQFANNVISGKEVREREWERESLSPAFASPSSL
;
A
#
# COMPACT_ATOMS: atom_id res chain seq x y z
N MET A 1 13.51 -5.45 -5.67
CA MET A 1 13.10 -4.03 -5.76
C MET A 1 13.33 -3.56 -7.19
N PRO A 2 12.30 -3.12 -7.92
CA PRO A 2 12.48 -2.64 -9.30
C PRO A 2 13.46 -1.45 -9.35
N ARG A 3 14.35 -1.42 -10.36
CA ARG A 3 15.25 -0.29 -10.67
C ARG A 3 16.25 0.12 -9.56
N PHE A 4 16.80 -0.86 -8.85
CA PHE A 4 17.67 -0.66 -7.68
C PHE A 4 18.88 0.29 -7.90
N SER A 5 19.48 0.32 -9.10
CA SER A 5 20.59 1.23 -9.43
C SER A 5 20.18 2.71 -9.38
N ASP A 6 19.03 3.04 -9.97
CA ASP A 6 18.53 4.41 -10.07
C ASP A 6 18.13 4.93 -8.68
N TRP A 7 17.70 4.02 -7.81
CA TRP A 7 17.38 4.28 -6.42
C TRP A 7 18.59 4.66 -5.57
N LEU A 8 19.75 4.06 -5.83
CA LEU A 8 21.00 4.36 -5.13
C LEU A 8 21.67 5.62 -5.68
N GLY A 9 21.47 5.95 -6.95
CA GLY A 9 22.13 7.06 -7.63
C GLY A 9 21.46 8.44 -7.46
N ARG A 10 20.29 8.51 -6.83
CA ARG A 10 19.54 9.77 -6.66
C ARG A 10 20.05 10.60 -5.48
N ASP A 11 20.07 11.91 -5.66
CA ASP A 11 20.45 12.91 -4.66
C ASP A 11 19.23 13.55 -3.96
N PHE A 12 18.01 13.17 -4.34
CA PHE A 12 16.76 13.67 -3.78
C PHE A 12 15.87 12.57 -3.20
N GLY A 13 15.05 12.93 -2.20
CA GLY A 13 13.96 12.12 -1.66
C GLY A 13 14.38 11.06 -0.64
N SER A 14 14.10 11.26 0.65
CA SER A 14 14.35 10.20 1.64
C SER A 14 13.34 9.05 1.52
N ILE A 15 13.75 7.84 1.93
CA ILE A 15 12.84 6.70 2.02
C ILE A 15 12.19 6.75 3.41
N SER A 16 10.90 7.08 3.47
CA SER A 16 10.15 7.02 4.72
C SER A 16 9.79 5.57 5.07
N PHE A 17 9.51 5.31 6.35
CA PHE A 17 9.06 4.01 6.82
C PHE A 17 7.83 3.49 6.04
N ARG A 18 6.83 4.36 5.82
CA ARG A 18 5.61 4.00 5.09
C ARG A 18 5.84 3.79 3.61
N LEU A 19 6.74 4.57 3.01
CA LEU A 19 7.13 4.35 1.62
C LEU A 19 7.81 2.98 1.45
N THR A 20 8.71 2.60 2.37
CA THR A 20 9.33 1.26 2.38
C THR A 20 8.26 0.18 2.48
N GLN A 21 7.30 0.32 3.39
CA GLN A 21 6.19 -0.65 3.53
C GLN A 21 5.41 -0.82 2.22
N LEU A 22 4.99 0.30 1.61
CA LEU A 22 4.23 0.28 0.36
C LEU A 22 5.00 -0.46 -0.74
N ILE A 23 6.28 -0.14 -0.95
CA ILE A 23 7.06 -0.68 -2.07
C ILE A 23 7.39 -2.16 -1.87
N THR A 24 7.56 -2.58 -0.62
CA THR A 24 7.95 -3.95 -0.30
C THR A 24 6.75 -4.85 0.02
N GLY A 25 5.54 -4.28 0.12
CA GLY A 25 4.34 -4.99 0.57
C GLY A 25 4.41 -5.50 2.00
N HIS A 26 5.24 -4.88 2.85
CA HIS A 26 5.38 -5.26 4.26
C HIS A 26 4.51 -4.39 5.17
N GLY A 27 4.31 -4.84 6.41
CA GLY A 27 3.61 -4.08 7.43
C GLY A 27 2.13 -4.42 7.47
N CYS A 28 1.26 -3.43 7.27
CA CYS A 28 -0.19 -3.54 7.46
C CYS A 28 -0.96 -4.12 6.25
N PHE A 29 -0.28 -4.83 5.35
CA PHE A 29 -0.93 -5.54 4.23
C PHE A 29 -1.48 -6.88 4.71
N GLY A 30 -2.77 -7.14 4.47
CA GLY A 30 -3.41 -8.40 4.81
C GLY A 30 -2.65 -9.60 4.23
N HIS A 31 -2.22 -9.54 2.96
CA HIS A 31 -1.41 -10.58 2.33
C HIS A 31 -0.15 -10.93 3.15
N TYR A 32 0.58 -9.90 3.56
CA TYR A 32 1.81 -10.04 4.35
C TYR A 32 1.54 -10.58 5.74
N LEU A 33 0.55 -10.02 6.43
CA LEU A 33 0.19 -10.44 7.79
C LEU A 33 -0.28 -11.90 7.83
N HIS A 34 -1.06 -12.34 6.85
CA HIS A 34 -1.47 -13.74 6.71
C HIS A 34 -0.25 -14.65 6.44
N ARG A 35 0.63 -14.28 5.50
CA ARG A 35 1.87 -15.02 5.24
C ARG A 35 2.74 -15.16 6.49
N MET A 36 2.77 -14.14 7.35
CA MET A 36 3.50 -14.13 8.62
C MET A 36 2.71 -14.72 9.80
N ARG A 37 1.54 -15.31 9.55
CA ARG A 37 0.65 -15.92 10.56
C ARG A 37 0.25 -14.94 11.67
N LYS A 38 0.11 -13.66 11.32
CA LYS A 38 -0.41 -12.59 12.20
C LYS A 38 -1.91 -12.37 11.99
N ARG A 39 -2.46 -12.81 10.86
CA ARG A 39 -3.90 -12.87 10.56
C ARG A 39 -4.25 -14.22 10.00
N ASP A 40 -5.49 -14.65 10.21
CA ASP A 40 -6.03 -15.90 9.64
C ASP A 40 -6.43 -15.77 8.17
N SER A 41 -6.48 -14.54 7.64
CA SER A 41 -6.93 -14.28 6.27
C SER A 41 -6.22 -13.06 5.66
N PRO A 42 -5.89 -13.09 4.35
CA PRO A 42 -5.23 -11.99 3.65
C PRO A 42 -6.18 -10.87 3.19
N VAL A 43 -7.48 -10.94 3.54
CA VAL A 43 -8.51 -10.00 3.08
C VAL A 43 -8.19 -8.54 3.43
N CYS A 44 -8.53 -7.65 2.49
CA CYS A 44 -8.40 -6.22 2.69
C CYS A 44 -9.44 -5.72 3.70
N LEU A 45 -9.02 -4.97 4.72
CA LEU A 45 -9.96 -4.41 5.71
C LEU A 45 -10.69 -3.16 5.21
N HIS A 46 -10.32 -2.65 4.03
CA HIS A 46 -10.86 -1.40 3.47
C HIS A 46 -11.86 -1.64 2.34
N CYS A 47 -11.99 -2.88 1.85
CA CYS A 47 -12.92 -3.24 0.78
C CYS A 47 -13.18 -4.74 0.79
N THR A 48 -13.87 -5.27 -0.23
CA THR A 48 -14.23 -6.70 -0.32
C THR A 48 -13.19 -7.58 -1.01
N CYS A 49 -12.01 -7.05 -1.35
CA CYS A 49 -10.95 -7.83 -2.00
C CYS A 49 -10.39 -8.92 -1.07
N LEU A 50 -10.22 -10.12 -1.61
CA LEU A 50 -9.81 -11.30 -0.85
C LEU A 50 -8.30 -11.38 -0.60
N ASP A 51 -7.49 -10.59 -1.31
CA ASP A 51 -6.04 -10.57 -1.12
C ASP A 51 -5.51 -9.12 -1.16
N ASP A 52 -5.08 -8.63 0.01
CA ASP A 52 -4.60 -7.27 0.20
C ASP A 52 -3.12 -7.14 -0.14
N THR A 53 -2.83 -7.03 -1.43
CA THR A 53 -1.49 -6.85 -2.00
C THR A 53 -1.15 -5.37 -2.24
N VAL A 54 0.11 -5.11 -2.60
CA VAL A 54 0.54 -3.76 -3.04
C VAL A 54 -0.19 -3.37 -4.31
N GLU A 55 -0.29 -4.29 -5.27
CA GLU A 55 -0.98 -4.08 -6.53
C GLU A 55 -2.45 -3.69 -6.29
N HIS A 56 -3.13 -4.45 -5.44
CA HIS A 56 -4.50 -4.12 -5.05
C HIS A 56 -4.58 -2.72 -4.43
N THR A 57 -3.75 -2.42 -3.43
CA THR A 57 -3.77 -1.14 -2.73
C THR A 57 -3.49 0.04 -3.67
N VAL A 58 -2.48 -0.07 -4.54
CA VAL A 58 -1.98 1.01 -5.40
C VAL A 58 -2.82 1.21 -6.66
N PHE A 59 -3.53 0.19 -7.16
CA PHE A 59 -4.22 0.28 -8.45
C PHE A 59 -5.73 0.04 -8.38
N GLU A 60 -6.23 -0.73 -7.40
CA GLU A 60 -7.59 -1.28 -7.47
C GLU A 60 -8.48 -0.83 -6.30
N CYS A 61 -7.95 -0.84 -5.08
CA CYS A 61 -8.70 -0.69 -3.84
C CYS A 61 -9.59 0.58 -3.86
N PRO A 62 -10.92 0.45 -3.78
CA PRO A 62 -11.82 1.60 -3.93
C PRO A 62 -11.65 2.64 -2.83
N ALA A 63 -11.14 2.24 -1.65
CA ALA A 63 -10.89 3.13 -0.52
C ALA A 63 -9.83 4.22 -0.81
N TRP A 64 -8.99 4.02 -1.81
CA TRP A 64 -7.87 4.92 -2.13
C TRP A 64 -8.01 5.63 -3.48
N VAL A 65 -9.23 5.68 -4.05
CA VAL A 65 -9.48 6.27 -5.38
C VAL A 65 -9.01 7.72 -5.43
N ASP A 66 -9.34 8.55 -4.44
CA ASP A 66 -9.01 9.97 -4.45
C ASP A 66 -7.49 10.19 -4.41
N GLN A 67 -6.79 9.47 -3.52
CA GLN A 67 -5.33 9.54 -3.41
C GLN A 67 -4.65 9.04 -4.69
N ARG A 68 -5.21 7.99 -5.33
CA ARG A 68 -4.70 7.50 -6.61
C ARG A 68 -4.88 8.51 -7.73
N LEU A 69 -6.05 9.13 -7.85
CA LEU A 69 -6.32 10.13 -8.89
C LEU A 69 -5.40 11.35 -8.74
N GLU A 70 -5.16 11.80 -7.51
CA GLU A 70 -4.17 12.84 -7.22
C GLU A 70 -2.76 12.42 -7.67
N LEU A 71 -2.34 11.19 -7.33
CA LEU A 71 -1.05 10.65 -7.74
C LEU A 71 -0.93 10.58 -9.27
N TRP A 72 -1.92 10.05 -9.99
CA TRP A 72 -1.91 9.96 -11.45
C TRP A 72 -1.79 11.32 -12.12
N THR A 73 -2.47 12.32 -11.56
CA THR A 73 -2.37 13.71 -12.02
C THR A 73 -0.94 14.23 -11.87
N LYS A 74 -0.29 14.02 -10.71
CA LYS A 74 1.09 14.46 -10.46
C LYS A 74 2.14 13.71 -11.28
N LEU A 75 1.89 12.44 -11.58
CA LEU A 75 2.77 11.62 -12.41
C LEU A 75 2.53 11.83 -13.91
N ASN A 76 1.53 12.63 -14.30
CA ASN A 76 1.09 12.82 -15.68
C ASN A 76 0.78 11.49 -16.39
N ILE A 77 0.16 10.56 -15.67
CA ILE A 77 -0.23 9.25 -16.21
C ILE A 77 -1.64 9.38 -16.77
N ASN A 78 -1.78 9.21 -18.09
CA ASN A 78 -3.08 9.06 -18.73
C ASN A 78 -3.51 7.58 -18.70
N ILE A 79 -4.60 7.29 -17.99
CA ILE A 79 -5.17 5.94 -17.81
C ILE A 79 -5.78 5.40 -19.13
N GLU A 80 -6.06 6.27 -20.11
CA GLU A 80 -6.55 5.89 -21.44
C GLU A 80 -5.46 5.26 -22.31
N ASN A 81 -4.19 5.55 -22.01
CA ASN A 81 -3.09 4.86 -22.65
C ASN A 81 -3.04 3.44 -22.10
N LYS A 82 -3.17 2.43 -22.98
CA LYS A 82 -3.17 0.99 -22.66
C LYS A 82 -1.83 0.46 -22.10
N VAL A 83 -1.09 1.27 -21.36
CA VAL A 83 0.15 0.91 -20.68
C VAL A 83 -0.22 0.00 -19.50
N ILE A 84 0.53 -1.10 -19.37
CA ILE A 84 0.42 -1.96 -18.19
C ILE A 84 0.97 -1.19 -16.99
N MET A 85 0.06 -0.75 -16.12
CA MET A 85 0.39 -0.07 -14.87
C MET A 85 0.77 -1.12 -13.84
N ASN A 86 2.03 -1.08 -13.41
CA ASN A 86 2.53 -1.87 -12.28
C ASN A 86 3.52 -1.02 -11.48
N LEU A 87 3.94 -1.53 -10.33
CA LEU A 87 4.83 -0.80 -9.43
C LEU A 87 6.17 -0.42 -10.12
N GLY A 88 6.69 -1.27 -11.01
CA GLY A 88 7.90 -0.96 -11.79
C GLY A 88 7.73 0.23 -12.72
N THR A 89 6.62 0.29 -13.48
CA THR A 89 6.30 1.41 -14.36
C THR A 89 6.09 2.71 -13.55
N ILE A 90 5.40 2.63 -12.41
CA ILE A 90 5.18 3.78 -11.51
C ILE A 90 6.48 4.30 -10.94
N MET A 91 7.27 3.40 -10.33
CA MET A 91 8.59 3.77 -9.82
C MET A 91 9.44 4.35 -10.93
N GLY A 92 9.15 3.95 -12.17
CA GLY A 92 9.79 4.49 -13.33
C GLY A 92 9.66 5.99 -13.48
N SER A 93 8.41 6.47 -13.47
CA SER A 93 8.06 7.89 -13.53
C SER A 93 8.45 8.64 -12.25
N VAL A 94 8.31 8.00 -11.09
CA VAL A 94 8.59 8.60 -9.78
C VAL A 94 10.07 8.98 -9.63
N LEU A 95 10.97 8.16 -10.15
CA LEU A 95 12.42 8.40 -10.08
C LEU A 95 12.92 9.51 -11.03
N GLU A 96 12.10 9.99 -11.95
CA GLU A 96 12.50 11.02 -12.92
C GLU A 96 12.45 12.44 -12.35
N SER A 97 11.81 12.65 -11.19
CA SER A 97 11.57 14.01 -10.66
C SER A 97 11.42 14.03 -9.13
N PRO A 98 12.03 15.00 -8.43
CA PRO A 98 11.80 15.23 -7.01
C PRO A 98 10.32 15.48 -6.66
N ASP A 99 9.58 16.17 -7.53
CA ASP A 99 8.16 16.47 -7.30
C ASP A 99 7.29 15.22 -7.42
N ARG A 100 7.60 14.35 -8.39
CA ARG A 100 6.94 13.05 -8.55
C ARG A 100 7.27 12.10 -7.41
N TRP A 101 8.52 12.11 -6.96
CA TRP A 101 8.95 11.44 -5.73
C TRP A 101 8.14 11.90 -4.52
N PHE A 102 8.00 13.21 -4.34
CA PHE A 102 7.25 13.78 -3.23
C PHE A 102 5.77 13.40 -3.30
N ALA A 103 5.16 13.45 -4.49
CA ALA A 103 3.77 13.01 -4.69
C ALA A 103 3.57 11.54 -4.32
N PHE A 104 4.46 10.64 -4.76
CA PHE A 104 4.40 9.23 -4.40
C PHE A 104 4.64 8.98 -2.90
N SER A 105 5.53 9.76 -2.28
CA SER A 105 5.76 9.70 -0.83
C SER A 105 4.54 10.14 -0.03
N GLN A 106 3.83 11.19 -0.47
CA GLN A 106 2.57 11.61 0.15
C GLN A 106 1.48 10.56 -0.01
N PHE A 107 1.33 10.00 -1.21
CA PHE A 107 0.42 8.87 -1.45
C PHE A 107 0.70 7.72 -0.49
N ALA A 108 1.96 7.28 -0.37
CA ALA A 108 2.36 6.22 0.54
C ALA A 108 2.05 6.56 2.00
N ASN A 109 2.33 7.79 2.44
CA ASN A 109 2.02 8.20 3.81
C ASN A 109 0.52 8.16 4.10
N ASN A 110 -0.32 8.70 3.21
CA ASN A 110 -1.77 8.75 3.40
C ASN A 110 -2.38 7.35 3.43
N VAL A 111 -2.07 6.53 2.42
CA VAL A 111 -2.61 5.16 2.30
C VAL A 111 -2.13 4.26 3.43
N ILE A 112 -0.82 4.20 3.67
CA ILE A 112 -0.28 3.29 4.69
C ILE A 112 -0.68 3.72 6.09
N SER A 113 -0.72 5.02 6.41
CA SER A 113 -1.23 5.46 7.72
C SER A 113 -2.69 5.06 7.96
N GLY A 114 -3.55 5.20 6.94
CA GLY A 114 -4.94 4.75 7.03
C GLY A 114 -5.06 3.24 7.22
N LYS A 115 -4.24 2.45 6.52
CA LYS A 115 -4.16 1.00 6.72
C LYS A 115 -3.66 0.62 8.11
N GLU A 116 -2.62 1.27 8.60
CA GLU A 116 -2.09 1.06 9.95
C GLU A 116 -3.13 1.37 11.03
N VAL A 117 -3.96 2.42 10.86
CA VAL A 117 -5.03 2.76 11.81
C VAL A 117 -6.09 1.66 11.84
N ARG A 118 -6.58 1.25 10.66
CA ARG A 118 -7.63 0.23 10.55
C ARG A 118 -7.17 -1.14 11.03
N GLU A 119 -5.93 -1.52 10.77
CA GLU A 119 -5.35 -2.77 11.29
C GLU A 119 -5.31 -2.75 12.82
N ARG A 120 -4.84 -1.65 13.45
CA ARG A 120 -4.85 -1.52 14.93
C ARG A 120 -6.26 -1.57 15.53
N GLU A 121 -7.24 -1.04 14.82
CA GLU A 121 -8.65 -1.14 15.24
C GLU A 121 -9.16 -2.57 15.17
N TRP A 122 -8.86 -3.28 14.07
CA TRP A 122 -9.23 -4.67 13.88
C TRP A 122 -8.57 -5.60 14.90
N GLU A 123 -7.29 -5.38 15.23
CA GLU A 123 -6.58 -6.12 16.29
C GLU A 123 -7.28 -5.93 17.65
N ARG A 124 -7.70 -4.70 17.99
CA ARG A 124 -8.43 -4.42 19.24
C ARG A 124 -9.80 -5.10 19.29
N GLU A 125 -10.53 -5.10 18.18
CA GLU A 125 -11.83 -5.75 18.05
C GLU A 125 -11.70 -7.28 18.19
N SER A 126 -10.71 -7.86 17.52
CA SER A 126 -10.44 -9.30 17.50
C SER A 126 -9.92 -9.83 18.83
N LEU A 127 -9.20 -9.01 19.60
CA LEU A 127 -8.74 -9.34 20.96
C LEU A 127 -9.78 -9.03 22.04
N SER A 128 -10.92 -8.43 21.70
CA SER A 128 -11.96 -8.13 22.68
C SER A 128 -12.64 -9.43 23.16
N PRO A 129 -12.92 -9.59 24.47
CA PRO A 129 -13.57 -10.78 25.02
C PRO A 129 -14.96 -11.08 24.42
N ALA A 130 -15.59 -10.12 23.74
CA ALA A 130 -16.90 -10.29 23.14
C ALA A 130 -16.92 -11.26 21.94
N PHE A 131 -15.77 -11.55 21.33
CA PHE A 131 -15.63 -12.50 20.22
C PHE A 131 -14.91 -13.80 20.60
N ALA A 132 -14.57 -14.00 21.88
CA ALA A 132 -14.09 -15.29 22.34
C ALA A 132 -15.22 -16.32 22.13
N SER A 133 -15.10 -17.12 21.07
CA SER A 133 -16.03 -18.23 20.83
C SER A 133 -16.08 -19.11 22.09
N PRO A 134 -17.26 -19.58 22.53
CA PRO A 134 -17.32 -20.45 23.69
C PRO A 134 -16.46 -21.68 23.41
N SER A 135 -15.46 -21.92 24.25
CA SER A 135 -14.69 -23.15 24.21
C SER A 135 -15.66 -24.32 24.31
N SER A 136 -15.73 -25.11 23.26
CA SER A 136 -16.59 -26.27 23.18
C SER A 136 -16.13 -27.30 24.21
N LEU A 137 -16.94 -27.55 25.23
CA LEU A 137 -16.87 -28.73 26.10
C LEU A 137 -17.67 -29.88 25.46
#